data_AF-A0A399SN82-F1
#
_entry.id   AF-A0A399SN82-F1
#
_cell.length_a   1.000
_cell.length_b   1.000
_cell.length_c   1.000
_cell.angle_alpha   90.00
_cell.angle_beta   90.00
_cell.angle_gamma   90.00
#
_symmetry.space_group_name_H-M   'P 1'
#
loop_
_entity.id
_entity.type
_entity.pdbx_description
1 polymer ?
#
loop_
_entity_poly.entity_id
_entity_poly.type
_entity_poly.pdbx_seq_one_letter_code
_entity_poly.pdbx_strand_id
1 'polypeptide(L)' 'MTDEVTLQAPAALRREARIDTGAISANVRTLRATTGAPLVMAVVKADGYGHGAVASARAALAGGADRLG' A
#
# COMPACT_ATOMS: atom_id res chain seq x y z
N MET A 1 -14.55 -31.96 -20.58
CA MET A 1 -13.95 -30.82 -21.28
C MET A 1 -13.49 -29.86 -20.21
N THR A 2 -12.32 -30.14 -19.64
CA THR A 2 -11.70 -29.36 -18.56
C THR A 2 -10.69 -28.44 -19.22
N ASP A 3 -11.00 -27.15 -19.30
CA ASP A 3 -10.03 -26.15 -19.77
C ASP A 3 -9.01 -25.91 -18.65
N GLU A 4 -7.83 -26.47 -18.85
CA GLU A 4 -6.65 -26.25 -18.03
C GLU A 4 -6.11 -24.85 -18.37
N VAL A 5 -6.50 -23.84 -17.58
CA VAL A 5 -5.94 -22.49 -17.68
C VAL A 5 -4.47 -22.59 -17.23
N THR A 6 -3.59 -22.81 -18.20
CA THR A 6 -2.14 -22.72 -18.01
C THR A 6 -1.81 -21.28 -17.65
N LEU A 7 -1.55 -21.01 -16.37
CA LEU A 7 -1.02 -19.73 -15.92
C LEU A 7 0.43 -19.62 -16.41
N GLN A 8 0.61 -18.97 -17.57
CA GLN A 8 1.92 -18.71 -18.11
C GLN A 8 2.70 -17.81 -17.14
N ALA A 9 3.92 -18.23 -16.80
CA ALA A 9 4.81 -17.45 -15.95
C ALA A 9 5.04 -16.06 -16.58
N PRO A 10 4.97 -14.97 -15.79
CA PRO A 10 5.13 -13.62 -16.34
C PRO A 10 6.49 -13.50 -17.02
N ALA A 11 6.49 -12.90 -18.22
CA ALA A 11 7.72 -12.56 -18.92
C ALA A 11 8.66 -11.78 -17.98
N ALA A 12 9.97 -12.07 -18.04
CA ALA A 12 10.95 -11.45 -17.15
C ALA A 12 10.76 -9.93 -17.08
N LEU A 13 10.56 -9.41 -15.86
CA LEU A 13 10.32 -8.00 -15.62
C LEU A 13 11.49 -7.18 -16.17
N ARG A 14 11.21 -6.28 -17.10
CA ARG A 14 12.25 -5.40 -17.67
C ARG A 14 12.73 -4.37 -16.65
N ARG A 15 11.85 -3.91 -15.75
CA ARG A 15 12.09 -2.98 -14.64
C ARG A 15 11.02 -3.20 -13.58
N GLU A 16 11.34 -2.99 -12.31
CA GLU A 16 10.39 -3.08 -11.20
C GLU A 16 10.66 -2.00 -10.14
N ALA A 17 9.62 -1.63 -9.40
CA ALA A 17 9.71 -0.83 -8.18
C ALA A 17 9.20 -1.69 -7.01
N ARG A 18 10.06 -1.92 -6.03
CA ARG A 18 9.71 -2.69 -4.82
C ARG A 18 9.23 -1.74 -3.74
N ILE A 19 8.00 -1.95 -3.31
CA ILE A 19 7.38 -1.13 -2.28
C ILE A 19 7.38 -1.90 -0.96
N ASP A 20 7.98 -1.31 0.06
CA ASP A 20 7.92 -1.82 1.42
C ASP A 20 6.66 -1.27 2.12
N THR A 21 5.64 -2.11 2.28
CA THR A 21 4.42 -1.75 3.00
C THR A 21 4.63 -1.65 4.51
N GLY A 22 5.62 -2.34 5.07
CA GLY A 22 6.01 -2.21 6.47
C GLY A 22 6.53 -0.81 6.79
N ALA A 23 7.30 -0.22 5.87
CA ALA A 23 7.74 1.17 5.97
C ALA A 23 6.56 2.15 5.97
N ILE A 24 5.53 1.92 5.14
CA ILE A 24 4.32 2.74 5.14
C ILE A 24 3.61 2.68 6.51
N SER A 25 3.43 1.49 7.06
CA SER A 25 2.81 1.33 8.38
C SER A 25 3.63 2.00 9.50
N ALA A 26 4.95 1.87 9.48
CA ALA A 26 5.84 2.51 10.44
C ALA A 26 5.78 4.04 10.34
N ASN A 27 5.79 4.59 9.13
CA ASN A 27 5.69 6.02 8.89
C ASN A 27 4.37 6.59 9.42
N VAL A 28 3.24 5.93 9.16
CA VAL A 28 1.93 6.38 9.69
C VAL A 28 1.92 6.36 11.22
N ARG A 29 2.48 5.31 11.85
CA ARG A 29 2.58 5.22 13.31
C ARG A 29 3.40 6.38 13.90
N THR A 30 4.53 6.69 13.27
CA THR A 30 5.40 7.81 13.64
C THR A 30 4.67 9.14 13.48
N LEU A 31 4.02 9.39 12.34
CA LEU A 31 3.27 10.62 12.11
C LEU A 31 2.12 10.82 13.11
N ARG A 32 1.41 9.74 13.47
CA ARG A 32 0.37 9.78 14.50
C ARG A 32 0.94 10.18 15.85
N ALA A 33 2.03 9.54 16.27
CA ALA A 33 2.69 9.84 17.54
C ALA A 33 3.23 11.28 17.59
N THR A 34 3.84 11.75 16.50
CA THR A 34 4.46 13.08 16.43
C THR A 34 3.43 14.21 16.38
N THR A 35 2.32 14.03 15.66
CA THR A 35 1.31 15.08 15.50
C THR A 35 0.37 15.19 16.71
N GLY A 36 0.17 14.11 17.46
CA GLY A 36 -0.83 14.05 18.53
C GLY A 36 -2.26 14.24 18.03
N ALA A 37 -2.48 14.15 16.70
CA ALA A 37 -3.78 14.39 16.11
C ALA A 37 -4.80 13.32 16.56
N PRO A 38 -6.04 13.70 16.88
CA PRO A 38 -7.06 12.74 17.32
C PRO A 38 -7.45 11.77 16.20
N LEU A 39 -7.38 12.22 14.94
CA LEU A 39 -7.66 11.44 13.74
C LEU A 39 -6.57 11.65 12.69
N VAL A 40 -6.19 10.57 12.01
CA VAL A 40 -5.22 10.58 10.90
C VAL A 40 -5.91 10.08 9.63
N MET A 41 -5.78 10.85 8.54
CA MET A 41 -6.23 10.44 7.21
C MET A 41 -5.00 10.17 6.32
N ALA A 42 -4.92 8.96 5.77
CA ALA A 42 -3.90 8.64 4.78
C ALA A 42 -4.45 8.91 3.37
N VAL A 43 -3.78 9.82 2.64
CA VAL A 43 -4.13 10.14 1.27
C VAL A 43 -3.45 9.14 0.33
N VAL A 44 -4.25 8.36 -0.39
CA VAL A 44 -3.80 7.28 -1.28
C VAL A 44 -4.21 7.53 -2.73
N LYS A 45 -4.43 8.79 -3.10
CA LYS A 45 -4.68 9.21 -4.49
C LYS A 45 -3.55 8.80 -5.44
N ALA A 46 -3.86 8.84 -6.74
CA ALA A 46 -2.91 8.51 -7.82
C ALA A 46 -2.24 7.14 -7.60
N ASP A 47 -3.06 6.12 -7.32
CA ASP A 47 -2.61 4.75 -7.04
C ASP A 47 -1.61 4.67 -5.87
N GLY A 48 -1.90 5.34 -4.75
CA GLY A 48 -0.97 5.45 -3.63
C GLY A 48 0.32 6.18 -4.02
N TYR A 49 0.20 7.24 -4.84
CA TYR A 49 1.35 7.94 -5.42
C TYR A 49 2.33 7.01 -6.17
N GLY A 50 1.79 6.01 -6.88
CA GLY A 50 2.57 5.00 -7.60
C GLY A 50 3.10 3.85 -6.76
N HIS A 51 2.76 3.78 -5.46
CA HIS A 51 3.12 2.67 -4.57
C HIS A 51 2.09 1.53 -4.59
N GLY A 52 0.99 1.69 -5.33
CA GLY A 52 -0.17 0.81 -5.33
C GLY A 52 -1.18 1.24 -4.26
N ALA A 53 -2.37 1.68 -4.67
CA ALA A 53 -3.38 2.26 -3.78
C ALA A 53 -3.85 1.24 -2.74
N VAL A 54 -4.18 0.02 -3.14
CA VAL A 54 -4.75 -0.98 -2.22
C VAL A 54 -3.72 -1.43 -1.19
N ALA A 55 -2.48 -1.71 -1.62
CA ALA A 55 -1.42 -2.12 -0.72
C ALA A 55 -1.06 -1.00 0.26
N SER A 56 -0.91 0.23 -0.24
CA SER A 56 -0.61 1.41 0.57
C SER A 56 -1.73 1.74 1.56
N ALA A 57 -3.00 1.68 1.13
CA ALA A 57 -4.16 1.92 1.98
C ALA A 57 -4.23 0.93 3.15
N ARG A 58 -4.07 -0.37 2.88
CA ARG A 58 -4.06 -1.40 3.92
C ARG A 58 -2.91 -1.20 4.91
N ALA A 59 -1.72 -0.89 4.39
CA ALA A 59 -0.55 -0.61 5.21
C ALA A 59 -0.75 0.64 6.09
N ALA A 60 -1.36 1.69 5.55
CA ALA A 60 -1.66 2.91 6.31
C ALA A 60 -2.67 2.66 7.42
N LEU A 61 -3.75 1.91 7.14
CA LEU A 61 -4.71 1.49 8.17
C LEU A 61 -4.03 0.66 9.26
N ALA A 62 -3.18 -0.30 8.90
CA ALA A 62 -2.39 -1.09 9.86
C ALA A 62 -1.40 -0.24 10.67
N GLY A 63 -0.94 0.89 10.11
CA GLY A 63 -0.13 1.89 10.80
C GLY A 63 -0.90 2.82 11.74
N GLY A 64 -2.23 2.77 11.73
CA GLY A 64 -3.09 3.57 12.61
C GLY A 64 -3.74 4.78 11.95
N ALA A 65 -3.83 4.82 10.61
CA ALA A 65 -4.72 5.76 9.93
C ALA A 65 -6.19 5.41 10.22
N ASP A 66 -7.02 6.42 10.47
CA ASP A 66 -8.44 6.27 10.77
C ASP A 66 -9.30 6.38 9.51
N ARG A 67 -8.80 7.07 8.47
CA ARG A 67 -9.51 7.34 7.23
C ARG A 67 -8.58 7.28 6.02
N LEU A 68 -9.17 7.08 4.86
CA LEU A 68 -8.50 7.11 3.55
C LEU A 68 -9.12 8.21 2.68
N GLY A 69 -8.31 8.83 1.84
CA GLY A 69 -8.73 9.86 0.88
C GLY A 69 -7.92 9.85 -0.41
#